data_AF-A0A345PE12-F1
#
_entry.id   AF-A0A345PE12-F1
#
_cell.length_a   1.000
_cell.length_b   1.000
_cell.length_c   1.000
_cell.angle_alpha   90.00
_cell.angle_beta   90.00
_cell.angle_gamma   90.00
#
_symmetry.space_group_name_H-M   'P 1'
#
loop_
_entity.id
_entity.type
_entity.pdbx_description
1 polymer ?
#
loop_
_entity_poly.entity_id
_entity_poly.type
_entity_poly.pdbx_seq_one_letter_code
_entity_poly.pdbx_strand_id
1 'polypeptide(L)' 'MAEKNSLNEETLNFIIDFEKEVPYGKQYSNKELVELFRKSTFHKLIFDTYIKNAINKSIWYAVKRSGKWALIKKGIYTKE' A
#
# COMPACT_ATOMS: atom_id res chain seq x y z
N MET A 1 2.17 -26.75 -0.74
CA MET A 1 2.76 -25.56 -0.10
C MET A 1 1.76 -24.43 -0.27
N ALA A 2 1.05 -24.03 0.79
CA ALA A 2 0.10 -22.92 0.67
C ALA A 2 0.92 -21.64 0.56
N GLU A 3 1.00 -21.06 -0.63
CA GLU A 3 1.46 -19.69 -0.80
C GLU A 3 0.66 -18.82 0.17
N LYS A 4 1.30 -18.35 1.23
CA LYS A 4 0.69 -17.40 2.17
C LYS A 4 0.63 -16.06 1.47
N ASN A 5 -0.29 -15.92 0.53
CA ASN A 5 -0.60 -14.69 -0.17
C ASN A 5 -1.38 -13.78 0.79
N SER A 6 -0.70 -13.28 1.82
CA SER A 6 -1.27 -12.38 2.81
C SER A 6 -1.33 -10.99 2.21
N LEU A 7 -2.54 -10.47 1.98
CA LEU A 7 -2.73 -9.12 1.45
C LEU A 7 -1.97 -8.06 2.27
N ASN A 8 -1.92 -8.19 3.59
CA ASN A 8 -1.18 -7.26 4.46
C ASN A 8 0.34 -7.35 4.26
N GLU A 9 0.86 -8.52 3.94
CA GLU A 9 2.29 -8.71 3.68
C GLU A 9 2.65 -8.12 2.32
N GLU A 10 1.86 -8.43 1.29
CA GLU A 10 2.13 -7.93 -0.06
C GLU A 10 1.96 -6.41 -0.17
N THR A 11 0.95 -5.83 0.49
CA THR A 11 0.80 -4.37 0.55
C THR A 11 1.94 -3.71 1.32
N LEU A 12 2.48 -4.35 2.35
CA LEU A 12 3.66 -3.84 3.07
C LEU A 12 4.91 -3.90 2.20
N ASN A 13 5.16 -5.03 1.55
CA ASN A 13 6.28 -5.21 0.62
C ASN A 13 6.22 -4.16 -0.51
N PHE A 14 5.02 -3.95 -1.07
CA PHE A 14 4.77 -2.90 -2.04
C PHE A 14 5.14 -1.51 -1.51
N ILE A 15 4.68 -1.11 -0.32
CA ILE A 15 5.00 0.22 0.24
C ILE A 15 6.51 0.36 0.49
N ILE A 16 7.17 -0.66 1.05
CA ILE A 16 8.61 -0.64 1.33
C ILE A 16 9.43 -0.53 0.04
N ASP A 17 8.96 -1.13 -1.04
CA ASP A 17 9.64 -1.04 -2.32
C ASP A 17 9.38 0.31 -3.00
N PHE A 18 8.10 0.70 -3.10
CA PHE A 18 7.64 1.93 -3.70
C PHE A 18 8.28 3.17 -3.06
N GLU A 19 8.40 3.20 -1.73
CA GLU A 19 8.93 4.36 -1.01
C GLU A 19 10.41 4.66 -1.32
N LYS A 20 11.16 3.73 -1.93
CA LYS A 20 12.55 3.94 -2.34
C LYS A 20 12.65 4.82 -3.59
N GLU A 21 11.63 4.76 -4.45
CA GLU A 21 11.57 5.51 -5.71
C GLU A 21 10.82 6.85 -5.55
N VAL A 22 10.12 7.02 -4.43
CA VAL A 22 9.34 8.23 -4.16
C VAL A 22 10.23 9.34 -3.59
N PRO A 23 10.27 10.53 -4.23
CA PRO A 23 11.02 11.65 -3.71
C PRO A 23 10.39 12.20 -2.42
N TYR A 24 11.24 12.72 -1.52
CA TYR A 24 10.82 13.38 -0.29
C TYR A 24 9.82 14.51 -0.56
N GLY A 25 8.80 14.64 0.28
CA GLY A 25 7.75 15.65 0.15
C GLY A 25 6.67 15.33 -0.89
N LYS A 26 6.81 14.22 -1.65
CA LYS A 26 5.76 13.78 -2.57
C LYS A 26 4.56 13.25 -1.81
N GLN A 27 3.37 13.60 -2.29
CA GLN A 27 2.10 13.21 -1.67
C GLN A 27 1.40 12.14 -2.50
N TYR A 28 0.76 11.20 -1.80
CA TYR A 28 -0.13 10.21 -2.39
C TYR A 28 -1.38 10.03 -1.53
N SER A 29 -2.52 9.91 -2.17
CA SER A 29 -3.74 9.47 -1.51
C SER A 29 -3.76 7.95 -1.32
N ASN A 30 -4.54 7.47 -0.35
CA ASN A 30 -4.76 6.05 -0.14
C ASN A 30 -5.33 5.37 -1.40
N LYS A 31 -6.15 6.09 -2.18
CA LYS A 31 -6.70 5.58 -3.44
C LYS A 31 -5.60 5.41 -4.48
N GLU A 32 -4.73 6.40 -4.66
CA GLU A 32 -3.60 6.30 -5.58
C GLU A 32 -2.67 5.15 -5.21
N LEU A 33 -2.34 4.99 -3.92
CA LEU A 33 -1.53 3.86 -3.46
C LEU A 33 -2.20 2.51 -3.73
N VAL A 34 -3.53 2.41 -3.60
CA VAL A 34 -4.28 1.20 -3.96
C VAL A 34 -4.25 0.93 -5.46
N GLU A 35 -4.40 1.97 -6.30
CA GLU A 35 -4.33 1.84 -7.75
C GLU A 35 -2.93 1.44 -8.22
N LEU A 36 -1.88 1.99 -7.60
CA LEU A 36 -0.49 1.62 -7.84
C LEU A 36 -0.23 0.19 -7.40
N PHE A 37 -0.70 -0.21 -6.21
CA PHE A 37 -0.60 -1.59 -5.75
C PHE A 37 -1.23 -2.56 -6.75
N ARG A 38 -2.45 -2.28 -7.23
CA ARG A 38 -3.16 -3.12 -8.22
C ARG A 38 -2.41 -3.30 -9.55
N LYS A 39 -1.56 -2.34 -9.90
CA LYS A 39 -0.73 -2.38 -11.12
C LYS A 39 0.66 -2.97 -10.87
N SER A 40 1.02 -3.23 -9.60
CA SER A 40 2.32 -3.75 -9.21
C SER A 40 2.39 -5.28 -9.29
N THR A 41 3.61 -5.81 -9.26
CA THR A 41 3.88 -7.26 -9.19
C THR A 41 3.45 -7.89 -7.85
N PHE A 42 3.24 -7.07 -6.81
CA PHE A 42 2.76 -7.52 -5.50
C PHE A 42 1.26 -7.81 -5.48
N HIS A 43 0.52 -7.39 -6.50
CA HIS A 43 -0.91 -7.69 -6.60
C HIS A 43 -1.16 -9.06 -7.22
N LYS A 44 -1.98 -9.85 -6.54
CA LYS A 44 -2.44 -11.17 -6.99
C LYS A 44 -3.94 -11.13 -7.22
N LEU A 45 -4.42 -11.79 -8.28
CA LEU A 45 -5.84 -11.83 -8.65
C LEU A 45 -6.76 -12.30 -7.50
N ILE A 46 -6.24 -13.14 -6.59
CA ILE A 46 -6.99 -13.56 -5.41
C ILE A 46 -7.42 -12.38 -4.52
N PHE A 47 -6.70 -11.27 -4.52
CA PHE A 47 -7.03 -10.08 -3.73
C PHE A 47 -8.26 -9.32 -4.25
N ASP A 48 -8.61 -9.46 -5.53
CA ASP A 48 -9.83 -8.86 -6.08
C ASP A 48 -11.10 -9.54 -5.54
N THR A 49 -10.99 -10.79 -5.05
CA THR A 49 -12.10 -11.51 -4.43
C THR A 49 -12.39 -11.04 -3.00
N TYR A 50 -11.49 -10.24 -2.42
CA TYR A 50 -11.63 -9.78 -1.04
C TYR A 50 -12.66 -8.64 -0.97
N ILE A 51 -13.21 -8.43 0.23
CA ILE A 51 -14.17 -7.34 0.50
C ILE A 51 -13.60 -6.03 -0.06
N LYS A 52 -14.46 -5.23 -0.73
CA LYS A 52 -14.12 -3.99 -1.48
C LYS A 52 -13.17 -3.00 -0.76
N ASN A 53 -13.06 -3.07 0.56
CA ASN A 53 -12.24 -2.21 1.40
C ASN A 53 -11.01 -2.89 2.04
N ALA A 54 -10.77 -4.18 1.78
CA ALA A 54 -9.64 -4.91 2.36
C ALA A 54 -8.31 -4.28 1.94
N ILE A 55 -8.10 -4.07 0.63
CA ILE A 55 -6.87 -3.46 0.09
C ILE A 55 -6.66 -2.04 0.64
N ASN A 56 -7.75 -1.26 0.74
CA ASN A 56 -7.69 0.09 1.32
C ASN A 56 -7.17 0.08 2.77
N LYS A 57 -7.66 -0.85 3.60
CA LYS A 57 -7.23 -0.99 4.99
C LYS A 57 -5.80 -1.52 5.09
N SER A 58 -5.44 -2.48 4.23
CA SER A 58 -4.10 -3.07 4.19
C SER A 58 -3.06 -2.03 3.78
N ILE A 59 -3.33 -1.19 2.77
CA ILE A 59 -2.46 -0.07 2.39
C ILE A 59 -2.34 0.95 3.51
N TRP A 60 -3.45 1.37 4.15
CA TRP A 60 -3.39 2.28 5.30
C TRP A 60 -2.50 1.72 6.42
N TYR A 61 -2.63 0.42 6.71
CA TYR A 61 -1.80 -0.25 7.71
C TYR A 61 -0.32 -0.34 7.28
N ALA A 62 -0.06 -0.67 6.01
CA ALA A 62 1.28 -0.76 5.44
C ALA A 62 2.03 0.58 5.50
N VAL A 63 1.38 1.67 5.08
CA VAL A 63 1.92 3.03 5.16
C VAL A 63 2.27 3.40 6.60
N LYS A 64 1.35 3.14 7.54
CA LYS A 64 1.58 3.39 8.97
C LYS A 64 2.75 2.56 9.52
N ARG A 65 2.90 1.32 9.05
CA ARG A 65 3.94 0.39 9.52
C ARG A 65 5.33 0.68 8.94
N SER A 66 5.41 1.22 7.72
CA SER A 66 6.68 1.62 7.11
C SER A 66 7.35 2.76 7.91
N GLY A 67 6.55 3.65 8.50
CA GLY A 67 7.06 4.74 9.34
C GLY A 67 7.79 5.85 8.57
N LYS A 68 7.75 5.84 7.23
CA LYS A 68 8.37 6.89 6.38
C LYS A 68 7.37 7.83 5.70
N TRP A 69 6.18 7.92 6.26
CA TRP A 69 5.06 8.64 5.67
C TRP A 69 4.29 9.43 6.73
N ALA A 70 4.19 10.74 6.55
CA ALA A 70 3.37 11.61 7.37
C ALA A 70 1.93 11.66 6.86
N LEU A 71 0.95 11.51 7.77
CA LEU A 71 -0.46 11.73 7.46
C LEU A 71 -0.75 13.25 7.48
N ILE A 72 -0.96 13.85 6.31
CA ILE A 72 -1.28 15.29 6.20
C ILE A 72 -2.76 15.55 6.44
N LYS A 73 -3.60 14.71 5.86
CA LYS A 73 -5.06 14.72 6.05
C LYS A 73 -5.59 13.31 5.85
N LYS A 74 -6.84 13.07 6.26
CA LYS A 74 -7.45 11.72 6.19
C LYS A 74 -7.27 11.09 4.81
N GLY A 75 -6.45 10.04 4.74
CA GLY A 75 -6.17 9.30 3.51
C GLY A 75 -5.22 9.96 2.52
N ILE A 76 -4.44 10.97 2.91
CA ILE A 76 -3.32 11.52 2.13
C ILE A 76 -2.06 11.49 2.97
N TYR A 77 -1.00 10.93 2.38
CA TYR A 77 0.29 10.72 2.99
C TYR A 77 1.37 11.46 2.22
N THR A 78 2.37 11.98 2.92
CA THR A 78 3.56 12.60 2.34
C THR A 78 4.78 11.78 2.71
N LYS A 79 5.67 11.53 1.74
CA LYS A 79 6.93 10.84 1.98
C LYS A 79 7.85 11.72 2.83
N GLU A 80 8.31 11.16 3.95
CA GLU A 80 9.35 11.71 4.84
C GLU A 80 10.72 11.07 4.61
#